data_AF-A0A0H3GAJ8-F1
#
_entry.id   AF-A0A0H3GAJ8-F1
#
_cell.length_a   1.000
_cell.length_b   1.000
_cell.length_c   1.000
_cell.angle_alpha   90.00
_cell.angle_beta   90.00
_cell.angle_gamma   90.00
#
_symmetry.space_group_name_H-M   'P 1'
#
loop_
_entity.id
_entity.type
_entity.pdbx_description
1 polymer ?
#
loop_
_entity_poly.entity_id
_entity_poly.type
_entity_poly.pdbx_seq_one_letter_code
_entity_poly.pdbx_strand_id
1 'polypeptide(L)'
;MGRIENIKNLAFFEDKPGLAEQILMLEKKTQLFLPNEFEIRQTVGYEIGDKEVILGRLESFYFLALKGVGENNYRSQAFASEADAKAFFVHLPEMENELVAFWLNEVELVR
;
A
#
# COMPACT_ATOMS: atom_id res chain seq x y z
N MET A 1 -13.67 16.56 -15.81
CA MET A 1 -13.15 15.72 -14.72
C MET A 1 -11.64 15.88 -14.70
N GLY A 2 -11.07 16.23 -13.55
CA GLY A 2 -9.62 16.40 -13.39
C GLY A 2 -8.91 15.06 -13.10
N ARG A 3 -7.59 14.99 -13.32
CA ARG A 3 -6.75 13.80 -13.04
C ARG A 3 -7.02 13.20 -11.65
N ILE A 4 -7.16 14.06 -10.65
CA ILE A 4 -7.43 13.68 -9.25
C ILE A 4 -8.75 12.92 -9.10
N GLU A 5 -9.81 13.37 -9.77
CA GLU A 5 -11.12 12.71 -9.73
C GLU A 5 -11.06 11.35 -10.43
N ASN A 6 -10.33 11.27 -11.55
CA ASN A 6 -10.15 10.01 -12.26
C ASN A 6 -9.41 8.97 -11.40
N ILE A 7 -8.33 9.37 -10.72
CA ILE A 7 -7.58 8.47 -9.83
C ILE A 7 -8.48 7.96 -8.69
N LYS A 8 -9.24 8.84 -8.05
CA LYS A 8 -10.13 8.46 -6.94
C LYS A 8 -11.25 7.50 -7.33
N ASN A 9 -11.67 7.53 -8.60
CA ASN A 9 -12.75 6.71 -9.13
C ASN A 9 -12.27 5.39 -9.75
N LEU A 10 -10.99 5.05 -9.64
CA LEU A 10 -10.50 3.75 -10.10
C LEU A 10 -11.02 2.65 -9.16
N ALA A 11 -11.57 1.58 -9.76
CA ALA A 11 -12.11 0.43 -9.03
C ALA A 11 -11.14 -0.17 -7.99
N PHE A 12 -9.83 -0.03 -8.24
CA PHE A 12 -8.77 -0.45 -7.32
C PHE A 12 -8.85 0.18 -5.92
N PHE A 13 -9.38 1.40 -5.80
CA PHE A 13 -9.47 2.12 -4.53
C PHE A 13 -10.82 1.95 -3.83
N GLU A 14 -11.82 1.31 -4.45
CA GLU A 14 -13.17 1.19 -3.89
C GLU A 14 -13.20 0.46 -2.55
N ASP A 15 -12.38 -0.58 -2.41
CA ASP A 15 -12.23 -1.40 -1.20
C ASP A 15 -11.14 -0.86 -0.24
N LYS A 16 -10.40 0.18 -0.62
CA LYS A 16 -9.27 0.77 0.14
C LYS A 16 -9.55 2.25 0.42
N PRO A 17 -10.58 2.56 1.23
CA PRO A 17 -10.99 3.93 1.49
C PRO A 17 -9.82 4.76 2.05
N GLY A 18 -9.61 5.94 1.46
CA GLY A 18 -8.55 6.86 1.87
C GLY A 18 -7.18 6.60 1.23
N LEU A 19 -6.96 5.48 0.53
CA LEU A 19 -5.67 5.19 -0.09
C LEU A 19 -5.35 6.18 -1.22
N ALA A 20 -6.33 6.50 -2.08
CA ALA A 20 -6.16 7.48 -3.15
C ALA A 20 -5.79 8.87 -2.59
N GLU A 21 -6.45 9.32 -1.51
CA GLU A 21 -6.12 10.57 -0.82
C GLU A 21 -4.69 10.58 -0.28
N GLN A 22 -4.27 9.49 0.37
CA GLN A 22 -2.91 9.37 0.90
C GLN A 22 -1.86 9.46 -0.21
N ILE A 23 -2.07 8.76 -1.33
CA ILE A 23 -1.15 8.82 -2.48
C ILE A 23 -1.09 10.25 -3.02
N LEU A 24 -2.23 10.90 -3.24
CA LEU A 24 -2.27 12.29 -3.73
C LEU A 24 -1.58 13.28 -2.76
N MET A 25 -1.61 13.02 -1.44
CA MET A 25 -0.85 13.80 -0.46
C MET A 25 0.66 13.54 -0.60
N LEU A 26 1.06 12.28 -0.78
CA LEU A 26 2.46 11.91 -1.01
C LEU A 26 2.99 12.49 -2.33
N GLU A 27 2.17 12.58 -3.38
CA GLU A 27 2.56 13.23 -4.63
C GLU A 27 2.97 14.67 -4.41
N LYS A 28 2.17 15.43 -3.65
CA LYS A 28 2.48 16.83 -3.31
C LYS A 28 3.75 16.94 -2.48
N LYS A 29 3.97 16.01 -1.54
CA LYS A 29 5.13 16.01 -0.65
C LYS A 29 6.43 15.67 -1.40
N THR A 30 6.37 14.73 -2.33
CA THR A 30 7.54 14.16 -3.02
C THR A 30 7.79 14.79 -4.39
N GLN A 31 6.82 15.52 -4.94
CA GLN A 31 6.81 16.00 -6.33
C GLN A 31 6.88 14.86 -7.37
N LEU A 32 6.55 13.63 -6.97
CA LEU A 32 6.37 12.48 -7.85
C LEU A 32 4.88 12.32 -8.11
N PHE A 33 4.48 12.14 -9.37
CA PHE A 33 3.06 12.04 -9.72
C PHE A 33 2.77 10.67 -10.31
N LEU A 34 1.63 10.09 -9.93
CA LEU A 34 1.09 8.94 -10.64
C LEU A 34 0.79 9.36 -12.10
N PRO A 35 1.33 8.63 -13.09
CA PRO A 35 0.95 8.81 -14.48
C PRO A 35 -0.53 8.47 -14.68
N ASN A 36 -1.08 8.80 -15.85
CA ASN A 36 -2.48 8.46 -16.17
C ASN A 36 -2.71 6.95 -16.32
N GLU A 37 -1.65 6.22 -16.67
CA GLU A 37 -1.60 4.76 -16.75
C GLU A 37 -0.40 4.31 -15.91
N PHE A 38 -0.62 3.43 -14.94
CA PHE A 38 0.40 2.93 -14.03
C PHE A 38 0.22 1.43 -13.80
N GLU A 39 1.32 0.77 -13.46
CA GLU A 39 1.29 -0.63 -13.07
C GLU A 39 0.93 -0.76 -11.57
N ILE A 40 0.12 -1.78 -11.26
CA ILE A 40 -0.20 -2.18 -9.89
C ILE A 40 0.38 -3.56 -9.66
N ARG A 41 1.27 -3.69 -8.67
CA ARG A 41 1.78 -4.98 -8.19
C ARG A 41 1.34 -5.15 -6.74
N GLN A 42 0.85 -6.32 -6.39
CA GLN A 42 0.46 -6.62 -5.02
C GLN A 42 0.63 -8.09 -4.70
N THR A 43 0.76 -8.38 -3.41
CA THR A 43 0.79 -9.75 -2.90
C THR A 43 -0.58 -10.41 -3.04
N VAL A 44 -0.62 -11.73 -2.85
CA VAL A 44 -1.85 -12.55 -2.96
C VAL A 44 -2.87 -12.30 -1.85
N GLY A 45 -2.53 -11.47 -0.85
CA GLY A 45 -3.28 -11.33 0.39
C GLY A 45 -2.91 -12.44 1.37
N TYR A 46 -2.20 -12.09 2.43
CA TYR A 46 -1.79 -13.02 3.47
C TYR A 46 -2.79 -13.02 4.61
N GLU A 47 -3.25 -14.21 5.01
CA GLU A 47 -4.02 -14.38 6.23
C GLU A 47 -3.08 -14.49 7.43
N ILE A 48 -3.17 -13.52 8.35
CA ILE A 48 -2.40 -13.47 9.58
C ILE A 48 -3.39 -13.35 10.73
N GLY A 49 -3.64 -14.47 11.40
CA GLY A 49 -4.66 -14.55 12.46
C GLY A 49 -6.07 -14.32 11.89
N ASP A 50 -6.75 -13.28 12.37
CA ASP A 50 -8.09 -12.86 11.92
C ASP A 50 -8.02 -11.71 10.89
N LYS A 51 -6.84 -11.44 10.31
CA LYS A 51 -6.61 -10.35 9.37
C LYS A 51 -6.17 -10.88 8.01
N GLU A 52 -6.61 -10.21 6.97
CA GLU A 52 -6.04 -10.32 5.63
C GLU A 52 -5.17 -9.09 5.37
N VAL A 53 -3.94 -9.30 4.91
CA VAL A 53 -2.94 -8.25 4.70
C VAL A 53 -2.41 -8.29 3.27
N ILE A 54 -2.50 -7.16 2.58
CA ILE A 54 -1.97 -6.95 1.23
C ILE A 54 -0.87 -5.91 1.30
N LEU A 55 0.27 -6.21 0.70
CA LEU A 55 1.31 -5.24 0.39
C LEU A 55 1.30 -5.04 -1.13
N GLY A 56 1.48 -3.81 -1.58
CA GLY A 56 1.61 -3.56 -3.00
C GLY A 56 2.28 -2.24 -3.33
N ARG A 57 2.35 -1.99 -4.64
CA ARG A 57 2.98 -0.85 -5.26
C ARG A 57 2.12 -0.33 -6.40
N LEU A 58 1.97 1.00 -6.46
CA LEU A 58 1.40 1.75 -7.56
C LEU A 58 2.47 2.69 -8.09
N GLU A 59 3.05 2.36 -9.23
CA GLU A 59 4.19 3.09 -9.80
C GLU A 59 5.31 3.32 -8.78
N SER A 60 5.52 4.53 -8.25
CA SER A 60 6.56 4.81 -7.24
C SER A 60 6.10 4.65 -5.79
N PHE A 61 4.79 4.55 -5.56
CA PHE A 61 4.21 4.52 -4.21
C PHE A 61 3.99 3.09 -3.75
N TYR A 62 4.26 2.81 -2.49
CA TYR A 62 3.95 1.53 -1.87
C TYR A 62 2.73 1.67 -0.96
N PHE A 63 2.04 0.58 -0.66
CA PHE A 63 0.94 0.60 0.30
C PHE A 63 0.83 -0.73 1.04
N LEU A 64 0.41 -0.63 2.30
CA LEU A 64 -0.07 -1.75 3.10
C LEU A 64 -1.58 -1.60 3.27
N ALA A 65 -2.33 -2.67 3.11
CA ALA A 65 -3.76 -2.71 3.31
C ALA A 65 -4.11 -3.91 4.22
N LEU A 66 -4.89 -3.67 5.26
CA LEU A 66 -5.30 -4.69 6.23
C LEU A 66 -6.80 -4.63 6.48
N LYS A 67 -7.47 -5.78 6.53
CA LYS A 67 -8.89 -5.88 6.92
C LYS A 67 -9.09 -7.08 7.84
N GLY A 68 -10.12 -7.04 8.68
CA GLY A 68 -10.60 -8.23 9.39
C GLY A 68 -11.25 -9.23 8.44
N VAL A 69 -11.18 -10.52 8.78
CA VAL A 69 -11.96 -11.56 8.10
C VAL A 69 -13.45 -11.23 8.27
N GLY A 70 -14.14 -11.00 7.15
CA GLY A 70 -15.55 -10.57 7.10
C GLY A 70 -15.77 -9.05 7.05
N GLU A 71 -14.71 -8.24 7.09
CA GLU A 71 -14.79 -6.82 6.74
C GLU A 71 -14.70 -6.64 5.21
N ASN A 72 -15.44 -5.67 4.68
CA ASN A 72 -15.44 -5.38 3.24
C ASN A 72 -14.33 -4.40 2.82
N ASN A 73 -13.82 -3.60 3.76
CA ASN A 73 -12.91 -2.49 3.47
C ASN A 73 -11.58 -2.69 4.17
N TYR A 74 -10.49 -2.39 3.47
CA TYR A 74 -9.17 -2.32 4.05
C TYR A 74 -8.93 -0.98 4.75
N ARG A 75 -8.21 -1.04 5.86
CA ARG A 75 -7.45 0.09 6.38
C ARG A 75 -6.11 0.11 5.66
N SER A 76 -5.82 1.20 4.97
CA SER A 76 -4.61 1.30 4.15
C SER A 76 -3.67 2.39 4.63
N GLN A 77 -2.37 2.16 4.43
CA GLN A 77 -1.30 3.14 4.63
C GLN A 77 -0.43 3.19 3.37
N ALA A 78 -0.26 4.38 2.79
CA ALA A 78 0.64 4.60 1.66
C ALA A 78 2.03 5.06 2.11
N PHE A 79 3.04 4.72 1.32
CA PHE A 79 4.44 5.06 1.50
C PHE A 79 4.99 5.68 0.21
N ALA A 80 5.86 6.68 0.37
CA ALA A 80 6.42 7.43 -0.76
C ALA A 80 7.47 6.63 -1.54
N SER A 81 8.08 5.63 -0.92
CA SER A 81 9.16 4.85 -1.51
C SER A 81 9.27 3.46 -0.89
N GLU A 82 10.06 2.62 -1.54
CA GLU A 82 10.47 1.31 -1.03
C GLU A 82 11.16 1.42 0.33
N ALA A 83 12.01 2.44 0.51
CA ALA A 83 12.73 2.69 1.74
C ALA A 83 11.78 3.04 2.89
N ASP A 84 10.73 3.84 2.62
CA ASP A 84 9.72 4.18 3.62
C ASP A 84 8.89 2.95 4.04
N ALA A 85 8.52 2.10 3.07
CA ALA A 85 7.80 0.87 3.34
C ALA A 85 8.64 -0.12 4.16
N LYS A 86 9.92 -0.30 3.82
CA LYS A 86 10.86 -1.13 4.60
C LYS A 86 11.07 -0.59 6.00
N ALA A 87 11.26 0.73 6.11
CA ALA A 87 11.43 1.39 7.40
C ALA A 87 10.21 1.17 8.29
N PHE A 88 8.99 1.18 7.75
CA PHE A 88 7.79 0.86 8.53
C PHE A 88 7.90 -0.50 9.23
N PHE A 89 8.20 -1.57 8.50
CA PHE A 89 8.29 -2.92 9.09
C PHE A 89 9.44 -3.07 10.09
N VAL A 90 10.59 -2.45 9.83
CA VAL A 90 11.74 -2.49 10.74
C VAL A 90 11.46 -1.79 12.08
N HIS A 91 10.60 -0.78 12.09
CA HIS A 91 10.27 0.00 13.29
C HIS A 91 8.98 -0.45 13.98
N LEU A 92 8.32 -1.52 13.50
CA LEU A 92 7.16 -2.06 14.21
C LEU A 92 7.60 -2.67 15.55
N PRO A 93 7.01 -2.22 16.67
CA PRO A 93 7.35 -2.78 17.97
C PRO A 93 6.93 -4.24 18.03
N GLU A 94 7.73 -5.06 18.71
CA GLU A 94 7.41 -6.46 19.02
C GLU A 94 7.25 -7.38 17.78
N MET A 95 7.69 -6.94 16.60
CA MET A 95 7.72 -7.79 15.41
C MET A 95 8.92 -8.74 15.46
N GLU A 96 8.67 -10.04 15.26
CA GLU A 96 9.73 -11.06 15.18
C GLU A 96 10.63 -10.82 13.96
N ASN A 97 11.93 -11.12 14.09
CA ASN A 97 12.91 -10.86 13.03
C ASN A 97 12.57 -11.60 11.72
N GLU A 98 12.00 -12.79 11.83
CA GLU A 98 11.54 -13.62 10.73
C GLU A 98 10.39 -12.95 9.97
N LEU A 99 9.44 -12.33 10.69
CA LEU A 99 8.35 -11.56 10.09
C LEU A 99 8.85 -10.28 9.44
N VAL A 100 9.82 -9.59 10.05
CA VAL A 100 10.48 -8.44 9.41
C VAL A 100 11.13 -8.88 8.10
N ALA A 101 11.94 -9.94 8.12
CA ALA A 101 12.62 -10.46 6.93
C ALA A 101 11.63 -10.87 5.83
N PHE A 102 10.51 -11.52 6.20
CA PHE A 102 9.42 -11.83 5.29
C PHE A 102 8.90 -10.55 4.61
N TRP A 103 8.48 -9.55 5.37
CA TRP A 103 7.91 -8.32 4.78
C TRP A 103 8.92 -7.53 3.95
N LEU A 104 10.19 -7.50 4.34
CA LEU A 104 11.24 -6.88 3.54
C LEU A 104 11.40 -7.57 2.17
N ASN A 105 11.27 -8.90 2.12
CA ASN A 105 11.28 -9.65 0.87
C ASN A 105 10.01 -9.36 0.04
N GLU A 106 8.85 -9.29 0.67
CA GLU A 106 7.60 -8.94 -0.02
C GLU A 106 7.64 -7.54 -0.64
N VAL A 107 8.29 -6.57 0.01
CA VAL A 107 8.52 -5.24 -0.55
C VAL A 107 9.35 -5.31 -1.84
N GLU A 108 10.40 -6.15 -1.87
CA GLU A 108 11.22 -6.35 -3.07
C GLU A 108 10.45 -7.06 -4.19
N LEU A 109 9.56 -8.00 -3.85
CA LEU A 109 8.78 -8.74 -4.84
C LEU A 109 7.74 -7.88 -5.56
N VAL A 110 7.21 -6.86 -4.89
CA VAL A 110 6.24 -5.92 -5.50
C VAL A 110 6.91 -4.69 -6.14
N ARG A 111 8.24 -4.62 -6.15
CA ARG A 111 9.03 -3.61 -6.88
C ARG A 111 8.84 -3.72 -8.39
#